data_AF-A0A933THE7-F1
#
_entry.id   AF-A0A933THE7-F1
#
_cell.length_a   1.000
_cell.length_b   1.000
_cell.length_c   1.000
_cell.angle_alpha   90.00
_cell.angle_beta   90.00
_cell.angle_gamma   90.00
#
_symmetry.space_group_name_H-M   'P 1'
#
loop_
_entity.id
_entity.type
_entity.pdbx_description
1 polymer ?
#
loop_
_entity_poly.entity_id
_entity_poly.type
_entity_poly.pdbx_seq_one_letter_code
_entity_poly.pdbx_strand_id
1 'polypeptide(L)'
;MKKWTLAVASMLILSLAGSAFAQKPPKAPRHVPDEQEMEEPDEGQMAPRPGMPPRGPMGPGMEERNPAVEKEAMDYLKKQVPGIEEDIEKMQQDKPEAFHKMFRGYMFAYHKPELRDKVISKIKSDFQVRRLVRAVRQAKGAEKDKFKVDLEKALSEQFDNNLERMEFKLKKMQEGIADLKTRIDKRRSLKSDIVKKRLGELTGETETWDW
;
A
#
# COMPACT_ATOMS: atom_id res chain seq x y z
N MET A 1 26.02 33.48 33.25
CA MET A 1 25.98 32.27 34.11
C MET A 1 24.68 32.29 34.90
N LYS A 2 23.66 31.52 34.50
CA LYS A 2 22.34 31.47 35.17
C LYS A 2 22.16 30.08 35.78
N LYS A 3 22.09 30.03 37.12
CA LYS A 3 21.85 28.83 37.92
C LYS A 3 20.37 28.46 37.82
N TRP A 4 20.05 27.27 37.33
CA TRP A 4 18.72 26.70 37.43
C TRP A 4 18.67 25.80 38.66
N THR A 5 17.85 26.20 39.62
CA THR A 5 17.54 25.50 40.86
C THR A 5 16.71 24.25 40.57
N LEU A 6 17.23 23.09 41.00
CA LEU A 6 16.47 21.85 41.13
C LEU A 6 15.32 22.05 42.12
N ALA A 7 14.08 21.82 41.68
CA ALA A 7 12.95 21.60 42.56
C ALA A 7 12.68 20.08 42.61
N VAL A 8 13.15 19.47 43.70
CA VAL A 8 12.78 18.12 44.14
C VAL A 8 11.37 18.21 44.71
N ALA A 9 10.38 17.67 44.00
CA ALA A 9 9.00 17.63 44.48
C ALA A 9 8.55 16.17 44.67
N SER A 10 8.70 15.74 45.92
CA SER A 10 7.78 14.92 46.70
C SER A 10 7.19 13.65 46.07
N MET A 11 7.76 12.52 46.49
CA MET A 11 7.06 11.25 46.68
C MET A 11 5.72 11.47 47.40
N LEU A 12 4.63 11.08 46.75
CA LEU A 12 3.34 10.88 47.39
C LEU A 12 2.95 9.42 47.15
N ILE A 13 3.27 8.59 48.15
CA ILE A 13 2.85 7.20 48.27
C ILE A 13 1.39 7.25 48.73
N LEU A 14 0.44 7.17 47.79
CA LEU A 14 -0.94 6.89 48.12
C LEU A 14 -1.18 5.38 48.05
N SER A 15 -1.26 4.79 49.24
CA SER A 15 -1.79 3.46 49.47
C SER A 15 -3.28 3.44 49.12
N LEU A 16 -3.66 2.74 48.04
CA LEU A 16 -5.04 2.33 47.80
C LEU A 16 -5.14 0.83 48.04
N ALA A 17 -5.48 0.48 49.28
CA ALA A 17 -5.97 -0.83 49.65
C ALA A 17 -7.44 -0.96 49.28
N GLY A 18 -7.76 -2.05 48.57
CA GLY A 18 -8.91 -2.89 48.90
C GLY A 18 -10.31 -2.33 48.69
N SER A 19 -10.78 -2.36 47.45
CA SER A 19 -12.19 -2.65 47.18
C SER A 19 -12.29 -3.62 46.02
N ALA A 20 -12.24 -4.91 46.36
CA ALA A 20 -12.59 -6.01 45.49
C ALA A 20 -14.11 -6.01 45.25
N PHE A 21 -14.57 -5.05 44.44
CA PHE A 21 -15.86 -5.19 43.78
C PHE A 21 -15.65 -6.17 42.64
N ALA A 22 -16.24 -7.35 42.76
CA ALA A 22 -16.36 -8.33 41.70
C ALA A 22 -17.24 -7.75 40.57
N GLN A 23 -16.69 -6.82 39.79
CA GLN A 23 -17.19 -6.53 38.47
C GLN A 23 -16.94 -7.79 37.64
N LYS A 24 -18.05 -8.43 37.22
CA LYS A 24 -18.01 -9.39 36.11
C LYS A 24 -17.11 -8.79 35.02
N PRO A 25 -16.06 -9.50 34.57
CA PRO A 25 -15.23 -8.99 33.50
C PRO A 25 -16.14 -8.58 32.35
N PRO A 26 -15.91 -7.43 31.70
CA PRO A 26 -16.63 -7.08 30.49
C PRO A 26 -16.54 -8.30 29.57
N LYS A 27 -17.72 -8.79 29.15
CA LYS A 27 -17.85 -9.88 28.20
C LYS A 27 -16.81 -9.63 27.12
N ALA A 28 -15.83 -10.53 27.01
CA ALA A 28 -14.81 -10.45 25.97
C ALA A 28 -15.53 -10.10 24.65
N PRO A 29 -14.98 -9.19 23.82
CA PRO A 29 -15.53 -8.97 22.50
C PRO A 29 -15.82 -10.35 21.93
N ARG A 30 -17.09 -10.58 21.53
CA ARG A 30 -17.53 -11.85 20.96
C ARG A 30 -16.40 -12.29 20.07
N HIS A 31 -15.86 -13.48 20.37
CA HIS A 31 -15.00 -14.21 19.46
C HIS A 31 -15.66 -13.99 18.09
N VAL A 32 -15.04 -13.12 17.30
CA VAL A 32 -15.27 -13.12 15.86
C VAL A 32 -14.92 -14.56 15.58
N PRO A 33 -15.89 -15.41 15.20
CA PRO A 33 -15.63 -16.83 15.00
C PRO A 33 -14.31 -16.89 14.26
N ASP A 34 -13.34 -17.60 14.85
CA ASP A 34 -12.04 -17.90 14.23
C ASP A 34 -12.32 -17.90 12.76
N GLU A 35 -11.67 -16.95 12.05
CA GLU A 35 -11.74 -16.84 10.61
C GLU A 35 -11.80 -18.27 10.15
N GLN A 36 -13.02 -18.72 9.77
CA GLN A 36 -13.13 -19.96 9.02
C GLN A 36 -12.13 -19.65 7.94
N GLU A 37 -11.01 -20.37 7.96
CA GLU A 37 -10.05 -20.38 6.89
C GLU A 37 -10.98 -20.45 5.70
N MET A 38 -11.14 -19.29 5.05
CA MET A 38 -11.86 -19.22 3.80
C MET A 38 -10.88 -20.03 2.99
N GLU A 39 -11.13 -21.35 2.94
CA GLU A 39 -10.52 -22.25 1.98
C GLU A 39 -10.57 -21.42 0.72
N GLU A 40 -9.39 -20.95 0.29
CA GLU A 40 -9.27 -20.13 -0.90
C GLU A 40 -10.10 -20.89 -1.92
N PRO A 41 -11.22 -20.31 -2.40
CA PRO A 41 -12.15 -21.06 -3.23
C PRO A 41 -11.31 -21.64 -4.34
N ASP A 42 -11.22 -22.98 -4.31
CA ASP A 42 -10.41 -23.79 -5.20
C ASP A 42 -10.47 -23.12 -6.57
N GLU A 43 -9.31 -22.80 -7.17
CA GLU A 43 -9.19 -22.18 -8.49
C GLU A 43 -9.73 -23.09 -9.61
N GLY A 44 -10.70 -23.95 -9.29
CA GLY A 44 -11.73 -24.47 -10.15
C GLY A 44 -12.39 -23.34 -10.93
N GLN A 45 -11.73 -23.02 -12.05
CA GLN A 45 -12.27 -22.45 -13.28
C GLN A 45 -13.72 -22.01 -13.10
N MET A 46 -13.91 -20.78 -12.63
CA MET A 46 -15.23 -20.16 -12.67
C MET A 46 -15.66 -20.16 -14.14
N ALA A 47 -16.49 -21.13 -14.50
CA ALA A 47 -17.10 -21.18 -15.81
C ALA A 47 -17.76 -19.81 -16.04
N PRO A 48 -17.54 -19.18 -17.20
CA PRO A 48 -18.07 -17.85 -17.47
C PRO A 48 -19.58 -17.87 -17.23
N ARG A 49 -20.04 -17.03 -16.31
CA ARG A 49 -21.47 -16.94 -15.97
C ARG A 49 -22.25 -16.60 -17.26
N PRO A 50 -23.25 -17.40 -17.64
CA PRO A 50 -24.09 -17.10 -18.80
C PRO A 50 -24.71 -15.71 -18.64
N GLY A 51 -24.48 -14.82 -19.62
CA GLY A 51 -25.03 -13.45 -19.62
C GLY A 51 -24.07 -12.34 -19.16
N MET A 52 -22.81 -12.64 -18.83
CA MET A 52 -21.80 -11.59 -18.72
C MET A 52 -21.50 -11.05 -20.13
N PRO A 53 -21.63 -9.73 -20.39
CA PRO A 53 -21.26 -9.16 -21.69
C PRO A 53 -19.79 -9.51 -21.97
N PRO A 54 -19.41 -9.76 -23.24
CA PRO A 54 -18.02 -10.06 -23.58
C PRO A 54 -17.13 -8.99 -22.95
N ARG A 55 -16.10 -9.43 -22.21
CA ARG A 55 -15.07 -8.55 -21.66
C ARG A 55 -14.65 -7.65 -22.81
N GLY A 56 -14.98 -6.35 -22.70
CA GLY A 56 -14.61 -5.38 -23.71
C GLY A 56 -13.09 -5.43 -23.95
N PRO A 57 -12.62 -4.88 -25.09
CA PRO A 57 -11.19 -4.81 -25.37
C PRO A 57 -10.47 -4.34 -24.12
N MET A 58 -9.45 -5.11 -23.71
CA MET A 58 -8.70 -4.81 -22.49
C MET A 58 -8.32 -3.34 -22.51
N GLY A 59 -8.67 -2.61 -21.45
CA GLY A 59 -8.59 -1.16 -21.44
C GLY A 59 -7.19 -0.64 -21.81
N PRO A 60 -7.09 0.64 -22.24
CA PRO A 60 -5.82 1.27 -22.58
C PRO A 60 -4.83 1.09 -21.43
N GLY A 61 -3.73 0.37 -21.67
CA GLY A 61 -2.79 -0.08 -20.63
C GLY A 61 -2.28 -1.52 -20.80
N MET A 62 -2.84 -2.28 -21.75
CA MET A 62 -2.13 -3.39 -22.40
C MET A 62 -1.37 -2.85 -23.62
N GLU A 63 -0.53 -1.82 -23.43
CA GLU A 63 0.50 -1.54 -24.43
C GLU A 63 1.29 -2.84 -24.63
N GLU A 64 1.41 -3.28 -25.88
CA GLU A 64 2.25 -4.42 -26.24
C GLU A 64 3.58 -4.25 -25.52
N ARG A 65 3.92 -5.24 -24.67
CA ARG A 65 5.17 -5.25 -23.91
C ARG A 65 6.30 -5.00 -24.89
N ASN A 66 6.88 -3.81 -24.87
CA ASN A 66 8.03 -3.52 -25.70
C ASN A 66 9.26 -4.13 -25.04
N PRO A 67 9.82 -5.23 -25.57
CA PRO A 67 10.91 -5.95 -24.92
C PRO A 67 12.18 -5.09 -24.79
N ALA A 68 12.36 -4.10 -25.66
CA ALA A 68 13.49 -3.17 -25.58
C ALA A 68 13.39 -2.28 -24.33
N VAL A 69 12.19 -1.77 -24.02
CA VAL A 69 11.95 -0.92 -22.84
C VAL A 69 12.06 -1.73 -21.56
N GLU A 70 11.55 -2.96 -21.54
CA GLU A 70 11.70 -3.85 -20.39
C GLU A 70 13.19 -4.15 -20.10
N LYS A 71 13.99 -4.39 -21.14
CA LYS A 71 15.43 -4.61 -21.01
C LYS A 71 16.14 -3.38 -20.45
N GLU A 72 15.85 -2.20 -20.99
CA GLU A 72 16.42 -0.92 -20.50
C GLU A 72 16.07 -0.68 -19.04
N ALA A 73 14.80 -0.90 -18.66
CA ALA A 73 14.34 -0.75 -17.29
C ALA A 73 15.03 -1.73 -16.33
N MET A 74 15.28 -2.97 -16.77
CA MET A 74 16.06 -3.96 -16.00
C MET A 74 17.52 -3.56 -15.84
N ASP A 75 18.17 -3.09 -16.90
CA ASP A 75 19.57 -2.64 -16.83
C ASP A 75 19.71 -1.42 -15.91
N TYR A 76 18.73 -0.51 -15.93
CA TYR A 76 18.66 0.59 -14.99
C TYR A 76 18.50 0.10 -13.54
N LEU A 77 17.61 -0.87 -13.29
CA LEU A 77 17.39 -1.42 -11.95
C LEU A 77 18.67 -2.06 -11.38
N LYS A 78 19.37 -2.85 -12.20
CA LYS A 78 20.66 -3.48 -11.86
C LYS A 78 21.72 -2.44 -11.50
N LYS A 79 21.82 -1.37 -12.28
CA LYS A 79 22.75 -0.27 -12.01
C LYS A 79 22.48 0.45 -10.68
N GLN A 80 21.21 0.59 -10.30
CA GLN A 80 20.82 1.30 -9.08
C GLN A 80 20.91 0.42 -7.83
N VAL A 81 20.71 -0.89 -7.97
CA VAL A 81 20.75 -1.85 -6.85
C VAL A 81 21.76 -2.96 -7.18
N PRO A 82 23.07 -2.72 -6.95
CA PRO A 82 24.09 -3.71 -7.28
C PRO A 82 23.89 -5.00 -6.47
N GLY A 83 23.98 -6.15 -7.14
CA GLY A 83 23.79 -7.47 -6.55
C GLY A 83 22.34 -7.97 -6.57
N ILE A 84 21.41 -7.18 -7.10
CA ILE A 84 20.01 -7.61 -7.26
C ILE A 84 19.84 -8.68 -8.35
N GLU A 85 20.83 -8.85 -9.22
CA GLU A 85 20.79 -9.78 -10.34
C GLU A 85 20.48 -11.21 -9.89
N GLU A 86 21.20 -11.69 -8.87
CA GLU A 86 21.03 -13.04 -8.33
C GLU A 86 19.61 -13.26 -7.77
N ASP A 87 19.07 -12.25 -7.09
CA ASP A 87 17.73 -12.34 -6.50
C ASP A 87 16.63 -12.24 -7.56
N ILE A 88 16.85 -11.47 -8.62
CA ILE A 88 15.95 -11.39 -9.78
C ILE A 88 15.93 -12.73 -10.50
N GLU A 89 17.09 -13.33 -10.76
CA GLU A 89 17.20 -14.63 -11.43
C GLU A 89 16.52 -15.73 -10.60
N LYS A 90 16.79 -15.77 -9.29
CA LYS A 90 16.09 -16.69 -8.37
C LYS A 90 14.59 -16.45 -8.36
N MET A 91 14.13 -15.19 -8.34
CA MET A 91 12.70 -14.89 -8.36
C MET A 91 12.04 -15.30 -9.68
N GLN A 92 12.73 -15.15 -10.81
CA GLN A 92 12.24 -15.62 -12.11
C GLN A 92 12.12 -17.14 -12.16
N GLN A 93 13.05 -17.86 -11.55
CA GLN A 93 13.05 -19.34 -11.51
C GLN A 93 12.03 -19.88 -10.50
N ASP A 94 12.07 -19.41 -9.25
CA ASP A 94 11.28 -19.97 -8.15
C ASP A 94 9.82 -19.50 -8.21
N LYS A 95 9.58 -18.23 -8.58
CA LYS A 95 8.28 -17.55 -8.47
C LYS A 95 8.06 -16.55 -9.61
N PRO A 96 7.93 -17.01 -10.87
CA PRO A 96 7.83 -16.14 -12.04
C PRO A 96 6.67 -15.14 -11.95
N GLU A 97 5.54 -15.53 -11.35
CA GLU A 97 4.41 -14.62 -11.13
C GLU A 97 4.73 -13.47 -10.18
N ALA A 98 5.44 -13.74 -9.09
CA ALA A 98 5.86 -12.73 -8.14
C ALA A 98 6.85 -11.76 -8.79
N PHE A 99 7.77 -12.27 -9.61
CA PHE A 99 8.66 -11.45 -10.44
C PHE A 99 7.85 -10.56 -11.38
N HIS A 100 6.92 -11.11 -12.15
CA HIS A 100 6.10 -10.32 -13.08
C HIS A 100 5.26 -9.26 -12.38
N LYS A 101 4.70 -9.55 -11.20
CA LYS A 101 3.94 -8.58 -10.40
C LYS A 101 4.83 -7.44 -9.92
N MET A 102 6.01 -7.77 -9.37
CA MET A 102 6.99 -6.79 -8.92
C MET A 102 7.48 -5.93 -10.09
N PHE A 103 7.88 -6.58 -11.18
CA PHE A 103 8.41 -5.91 -12.37
C PHE A 103 7.35 -5.04 -13.05
N ARG A 104 6.09 -5.46 -13.12
CA ARG A 104 4.98 -4.62 -13.63
C ARG A 104 4.80 -3.36 -12.78
N GLY A 105 4.87 -3.49 -11.46
CA GLY A 105 4.81 -2.34 -10.55
C GLY A 105 5.98 -1.37 -10.78
N TYR A 106 7.18 -1.91 -11.03
CA TYR A 106 8.35 -1.11 -11.38
C TYR A 106 8.21 -0.45 -12.76
N MET A 107 7.75 -1.16 -13.80
CA MET A 107 7.51 -0.62 -15.13
C MET A 107 6.51 0.54 -15.12
N PHE A 108 5.43 0.43 -14.33
CA PHE A 108 4.50 1.54 -14.13
C PHE A 108 5.18 2.79 -13.55
N ALA A 109 6.14 2.59 -12.64
CA ALA A 109 6.90 3.68 -12.05
C ALA A 109 8.05 4.18 -12.95
N TYR A 110 8.60 3.34 -13.83
CA TYR A 110 9.76 3.64 -14.67
C TYR A 110 9.57 4.90 -15.53
N HIS A 111 8.37 5.08 -16.08
CA HIS A 111 8.00 6.24 -16.90
C HIS A 111 7.73 7.53 -16.09
N LYS A 112 7.73 7.44 -14.75
CA LYS A 112 7.43 8.57 -13.85
C LYS A 112 8.61 8.77 -12.89
N PRO A 113 9.53 9.71 -13.15
CA PRO A 113 10.77 9.87 -12.38
C PRO A 113 10.56 9.90 -10.86
N GLU A 114 9.57 10.66 -10.38
CA GLU A 114 9.26 10.77 -8.95
C GLU A 114 8.81 9.46 -8.30
N LEU A 115 8.11 8.59 -9.05
CA LEU A 115 7.68 7.29 -8.55
C LEU A 115 8.79 6.25 -8.70
N ARG A 116 9.60 6.36 -9.77
CA ARG A 116 10.72 5.46 -10.05
C ARG A 116 11.68 5.43 -8.87
N ASP A 117 12.11 6.60 -8.38
CA ASP A 117 13.10 6.68 -7.31
C ASP A 117 12.57 6.10 -5.99
N LYS A 118 11.28 6.33 -5.69
CA LYS A 118 10.61 5.74 -4.53
C LYS A 118 10.51 4.22 -4.63
N VAL A 119 10.16 3.71 -5.81
CA VAL A 119 10.09 2.25 -6.03
C VAL A 119 11.46 1.62 -5.96
N ILE A 120 12.50 2.27 -6.49
CA ILE A 120 13.88 1.79 -6.40
C ILE A 120 14.37 1.79 -4.96
N SER A 121 14.10 2.86 -4.19
CA SER A 121 14.42 2.91 -2.76
C SER A 121 13.78 1.73 -2.01
N LYS A 122 12.50 1.47 -2.29
CA LYS A 122 11.78 0.32 -1.71
C LYS A 122 12.40 -1.02 -2.12
N ILE A 123 12.73 -1.21 -3.40
CA ILE A 123 13.36 -2.45 -3.88
C ILE A 123 14.72 -2.63 -3.20
N LYS A 124 15.50 -1.56 -3.06
CA LYS A 124 16.79 -1.56 -2.39
C LYS A 124 16.67 -1.94 -0.91
N SER A 125 15.74 -1.35 -0.17
CA SER A 125 15.51 -1.69 1.24
C SER A 125 15.03 -3.15 1.39
N ASP A 126 14.08 -3.58 0.55
CA ASP A 126 13.55 -4.95 0.57
C ASP A 126 14.67 -5.97 0.29
N PHE A 127 15.55 -5.66 -0.67
CA PHE A 127 16.72 -6.48 -1.02
C PHE A 127 17.74 -6.54 0.12
N GLN A 128 18.11 -5.38 0.70
CA GLN A 128 19.06 -5.30 1.80
C GLN A 128 18.60 -6.12 3.01
N VAL A 129 17.31 -6.00 3.38
CA VAL A 129 16.72 -6.79 4.47
C VAL A 129 16.81 -8.28 4.18
N ARG A 130 16.41 -8.74 2.98
CA ARG A 130 16.49 -10.18 2.62
C ARG A 130 17.93 -10.70 2.64
N ARG A 131 18.88 -9.92 2.14
CA ARG A 131 20.31 -10.26 2.15
C ARG A 131 20.83 -10.41 3.58
N LEU A 132 20.51 -9.45 4.45
CA LEU A 132 20.91 -9.49 5.86
C LEU A 132 20.25 -10.65 6.61
N VAL A 133 18.98 -10.95 6.36
CA VAL A 133 18.31 -12.13 6.93
C VAL A 133 19.03 -13.43 6.54
N ARG A 134 19.44 -13.58 5.27
CA ARG A 134 20.25 -14.73 4.83
C ARG A 134 21.61 -14.78 5.54
N ALA A 135 22.30 -13.64 5.62
CA ALA A 135 23.59 -13.54 6.30
C ALA A 135 23.49 -13.91 7.80
N VAL A 136 22.47 -13.41 8.52
CA VAL A 136 22.22 -13.76 9.93
C VAL A 136 21.96 -15.27 10.12
N ARG A 137 21.28 -15.92 9.16
CA ARG A 137 21.01 -17.36 9.22
C ARG A 137 22.27 -18.21 9.01
N GLN A 138 23.20 -17.74 8.18
CA GLN A 138 24.43 -18.46 7.84
C GLN A 138 25.59 -18.18 8.81
N ALA A 139 25.64 -16.97 9.39
CA ALA A 139 26.71 -16.55 10.28
C ALA A 139 26.64 -17.18 11.69
N LYS A 140 27.79 -17.24 12.37
CA LYS A 140 27.93 -17.75 13.75
C LYS A 140 28.74 -16.78 14.61
N GLY A 141 28.54 -16.83 15.93
CA GLY A 141 29.29 -16.03 16.89
C GLY A 141 29.17 -14.52 16.65
N ALA A 142 30.28 -13.79 16.79
CA ALA A 142 30.32 -12.33 16.72
C ALA A 142 29.87 -11.74 15.37
N GLU A 143 30.05 -12.45 14.25
CA GLU A 143 29.56 -12.00 12.94
C GLU A 143 28.04 -11.95 12.88
N LYS A 144 27.38 -12.93 13.52
CA LYS A 144 25.92 -12.97 13.59
C LYS A 144 25.37 -11.75 14.31
N ASP A 145 26.02 -11.30 15.37
CA ASP A 145 25.58 -10.13 16.13
C ASP A 145 25.78 -8.82 15.35
N LYS A 146 26.85 -8.72 14.54
CA LYS A 146 27.01 -7.60 13.59
C LYS A 146 25.86 -7.56 12.58
N PHE A 147 25.56 -8.70 11.94
CA PHE A 147 24.46 -8.76 10.97
C PHE A 147 23.09 -8.48 11.58
N LYS A 148 22.86 -8.80 12.86
CA LYS A 148 21.61 -8.42 13.56
C LYS A 148 21.49 -6.90 13.71
N VAL A 149 22.55 -6.22 14.10
CA VAL A 149 22.55 -4.75 14.23
C VAL A 149 22.31 -4.09 12.87
N ASP A 150 22.95 -4.61 11.82
CA ASP A 150 22.72 -4.10 10.46
C ASP A 150 21.29 -4.39 9.97
N LEU A 151 20.74 -5.56 10.31
CA LEU A 151 19.36 -5.92 9.99
C LEU A 151 18.36 -5.02 10.72
N GLU A 152 18.60 -4.70 11.99
CA GLU A 152 17.77 -3.77 12.76
C GLU A 152 17.73 -2.39 12.11
N LYS A 153 18.89 -1.85 11.71
CA LYS A 153 18.96 -0.58 10.98
C LYS A 153 18.20 -0.63 9.66
N ALA A 154 18.39 -1.68 8.86
CA ALA A 154 17.71 -1.85 7.59
C ALA A 154 16.18 -1.99 7.75
N LEU A 155 15.72 -2.64 8.82
CA LEU A 155 14.29 -2.75 9.14
C LEU A 155 13.70 -1.42 9.58
N SER A 156 14.42 -0.63 10.37
CA SER A 156 14.00 0.72 10.74
C SER A 156 13.86 1.61 9.50
N GLU A 157 14.86 1.62 8.61
CA GLU A 157 14.79 2.35 7.34
C GLU A 157 13.61 1.88 6.47
N GLN A 158 13.37 0.57 6.38
CA GLN A 158 12.23 0.02 5.64
C GLN A 158 10.89 0.44 6.26
N PHE A 159 10.80 0.51 7.59
CA PHE A 159 9.61 0.96 8.30
C PHE A 159 9.31 2.43 8.00
N ASP A 160 10.32 3.30 8.10
CA ASP A 160 10.18 4.74 7.81
C ASP A 160 9.73 4.98 6.36
N ASN A 161 10.35 4.29 5.39
CA ASN A 161 9.93 4.34 3.99
C ASN A 161 8.47 3.90 3.79
N ASN A 162 8.02 2.87 4.53
CA ASN A 162 6.64 2.42 4.47
C ASN A 162 5.67 3.44 5.09
N LEU A 163 6.07 4.09 6.19
CA LEU A 163 5.31 5.13 6.85
C LEU A 163 5.12 6.32 5.92
N GLU A 164 6.20 6.84 5.33
CA GLU A 164 6.15 7.93 4.34
C GLU A 164 5.23 7.59 3.15
N ARG A 165 5.26 6.34 2.69
CA ARG A 165 4.36 5.87 1.62
C ARG A 165 2.90 5.89 2.05
N MET A 166 2.61 5.48 3.28
CA MET A 166 1.25 5.51 3.84
C MET A 166 0.75 6.95 4.00
N GLU A 167 1.59 7.86 4.49
CA GLU A 167 1.28 9.28 4.60
C GLU A 167 1.00 9.92 3.24
N PHE A 168 1.83 9.62 2.24
CA PHE A 168 1.61 10.11 0.87
C PHE A 168 0.28 9.61 0.30
N LYS A 169 -0.04 8.33 0.50
CA LYS A 169 -1.32 7.73 0.07
C LYS A 169 -2.50 8.41 0.77
N LEU A 170 -2.39 8.65 2.07
CA LEU A 170 -3.40 9.34 2.86
C LEU A 170 -3.63 10.76 2.34
N LYS A 171 -2.56 11.50 2.04
CA LYS A 171 -2.65 12.84 1.43
C LYS A 171 -3.38 12.82 0.09
N LYS A 172 -3.05 11.87 -0.80
CA LYS A 172 -3.74 11.72 -2.09
C LYS A 172 -5.23 11.37 -1.94
N MET A 173 -5.58 10.56 -0.94
CA MET A 173 -6.97 10.27 -0.62
C MET A 173 -7.71 11.51 -0.11
N GLN A 174 -7.07 12.33 0.73
CA GLN A 174 -7.65 13.60 1.20
C GLN A 174 -7.89 14.59 0.06
N GLU A 175 -6.94 14.73 -0.88
CA GLU A 175 -7.10 15.52 -2.10
C GLU A 175 -8.30 15.02 -2.92
N GLY A 176 -8.41 13.70 -3.14
CA GLY A 176 -9.55 13.11 -3.85
C GLY A 176 -10.90 13.33 -3.15
N ILE A 177 -10.94 13.27 -1.81
CA ILE A 177 -12.14 13.58 -1.02
C ILE A 177 -12.53 15.05 -1.19
N ALA A 178 -11.56 15.97 -1.18
CA ALA A 178 -11.81 17.39 -1.40
C ALA A 178 -12.38 17.64 -2.80
N ASP A 179 -11.80 17.04 -3.84
CA ASP A 179 -12.30 17.13 -5.21
C ASP A 179 -13.71 16.55 -5.38
N LEU A 180 -14.02 15.44 -4.72
CA LEU A 180 -15.38 14.88 -4.74
C LEU A 180 -16.38 15.81 -4.05
N LYS A 181 -16.01 16.43 -2.94
CA LYS A 181 -16.85 17.40 -2.24
C LYS A 181 -17.16 18.60 -3.14
N THR A 182 -16.16 19.18 -3.80
CA THR A 182 -16.38 20.32 -4.71
C THR A 182 -17.29 19.96 -5.88
N ARG A 183 -17.17 18.75 -6.44
CA ARG A 183 -18.08 18.24 -7.49
C ARG A 183 -19.51 18.07 -6.98
N ILE A 184 -19.69 17.57 -5.76
CA ILE A 184 -21.00 17.43 -5.12
C ILE A 184 -21.64 18.80 -4.93
N ASP A 185 -20.90 19.77 -4.40
CA ASP A 185 -21.44 21.10 -4.15
C ASP A 185 -21.77 21.84 -5.46
N LYS A 186 -20.94 21.67 -6.50
CA LYS A 186 -21.27 22.15 -7.86
C LYS A 186 -22.54 21.50 -8.42
N ARG A 187 -22.75 20.19 -8.22
CA ARG A 187 -24.01 19.55 -8.62
C ARG A 187 -25.21 20.04 -7.82
N ARG A 188 -25.02 20.32 -6.53
CA ARG A 188 -26.07 20.86 -5.65
C ARG A 188 -26.48 22.27 -6.07
N SER A 189 -25.52 23.13 -6.43
CA SER A 189 -25.83 24.48 -6.91
C SER A 189 -26.56 24.47 -8.25
N LEU A 190 -26.23 23.51 -9.13
CA LEU A 190 -26.92 23.32 -10.42
C LEU A 190 -28.24 22.52 -10.31
N LYS A 191 -28.68 22.14 -9.11
CA LYS A 191 -29.84 21.26 -8.92
C LYS A 191 -31.10 21.84 -9.57
N SER A 192 -31.39 23.13 -9.35
CA SER A 192 -32.58 23.76 -9.92
C SER A 192 -32.59 23.70 -11.45
N ASP A 193 -31.45 23.92 -12.07
CA ASP A 193 -31.32 23.99 -13.53
C ASP A 193 -31.40 22.59 -14.14
N ILE A 194 -30.77 21.60 -13.49
CA ILE A 194 -30.90 20.19 -13.86
C ILE A 194 -32.37 19.75 -13.75
N VAL A 195 -33.07 20.12 -12.68
CA VAL A 195 -34.49 19.78 -12.49
C VAL A 195 -35.37 20.47 -13.53
N LYS A 196 -35.18 21.78 -13.77
CA LYS A 196 -35.93 22.53 -14.79
C LYS A 196 -35.71 21.95 -16.19
N LYS A 197 -34.46 21.66 -16.55
CA LYS A 197 -34.12 21.02 -17.82
C LYS A 197 -34.80 19.67 -17.97
N ARG A 198 -34.73 18.83 -16.93
CA ARG A 198 -35.36 17.51 -16.95
C ARG A 198 -36.89 17.59 -16.99
N LEU A 199 -37.48 18.58 -16.34
CA LEU A 199 -38.92 18.83 -16.40
C LEU A 199 -39.32 19.21 -17.83
N GLY A 200 -38.61 20.14 -18.47
CA GLY A 200 -38.87 20.56 -19.84
C GLY A 200 -38.69 19.44 -20.88
N GLU A 201 -37.70 18.56 -20.69
CA GLU A 201 -37.55 17.32 -21.48
C GLU A 201 -38.77 16.38 -21.34
N LEU A 202 -39.35 16.30 -20.14
CA LEU A 202 -40.49 15.41 -19.86
C LEU A 202 -41.84 16.01 -20.28
N THR A 203 -41.98 17.34 -20.27
CA THR A 203 -43.20 18.03 -20.69
C THR A 203 -43.23 18.32 -22.20
N GLY A 204 -42.13 18.07 -22.90
CA GLY A 204 -41.99 18.40 -24.33
C GLY A 204 -41.84 19.91 -24.60
N GLU A 205 -41.68 20.73 -23.55
CA GLU A 205 -41.42 22.16 -23.67
C GLU A 205 -39.99 22.45 -24.13
N THR A 206 -39.09 21.47 -23.98
CA THR A 206 -37.71 21.56 -24.47
C THR A 206 -37.49 20.48 -25.52
N GLU A 207 -37.03 20.89 -26.70
CA GLU A 207 -36.69 19.97 -27.80
C GLU A 207 -35.62 18.98 -27.30
N THR A 208 -36.01 17.72 -27.13
CA THR A 208 -35.09 16.63 -26.84
C THR A 208 -34.08 16.60 -27.97
N TRP A 209 -32.79 16.77 -27.65
CA TRP A 209 -31.75 16.48 -28.61
C TRP A 209 -31.78 14.98 -28.87
N ASP A 210 -32.45 14.58 -29.95
CA ASP A 210 -32.28 13.27 -30.56
C ASP A 210 -30.81 13.16 -30.99
N TRP A 211 -30.12 12.20 -30.41
CA TRP A 211 -28.74 11.85 -30.73
C TRP A 211 -28.72 10.77 -31.82
#